data_AF-A0A9E5IL77-F1
#
_entry.id   AF-A0A9E5IL77-F1
#
_cell.length_a   1.000
_cell.length_b   1.000
_cell.length_c   1.000
_cell.angle_alpha   90.00
_cell.angle_beta   90.00
_cell.angle_gamma   90.00
#
_symmetry.space_group_name_H-M   'P 1'
#
loop_
_entity.id
_entity.type
_entity.pdbx_description
1 polymer ?
#
loop_
_entity_poly.entity_id
_entity_poly.type
_entity_poly.pdbx_seq_one_letter_code
_entity_poly.pdbx_strand_id
1 'polypeptide(L)'
;MKLTHVRIVGTGLIGTSIGLALAKRGISVDVDDASEKNAKLARDLIGTNASHAIPELVIVATPPQSVLAQLKEEFEANPQAI
;
A
#
# COMPACT_ATOMS: atom_id res chain seq x y z
N MET A 1 3.36 -12.49 -15.29
CA MET A 1 4.26 -11.58 -14.55
C MET A 1 4.03 -11.80 -13.07
N LYS A 2 5.09 -11.81 -12.23
CA LYS A 2 4.95 -11.97 -10.78
C LYS A 2 5.28 -10.61 -10.14
N LEU A 3 4.31 -10.01 -9.45
CA LEU A 3 4.53 -8.77 -8.70
C LEU A 3 5.64 -8.99 -7.66
N THR A 4 6.54 -8.03 -7.59
CA THR A 4 7.66 -7.99 -6.64
C THR A 4 7.44 -6.92 -5.58
N HIS A 5 6.83 -5.79 -5.95
CA HIS A 5 6.55 -4.70 -5.02
C HIS A 5 5.16 -4.07 -5.23
N VAL A 6 4.43 -3.89 -4.14
CA VAL A 6 3.09 -3.29 -4.10
C VAL A 6 3.04 -2.21 -3.02
N ARG A 7 2.41 -1.09 -3.33
CA ARG A 7 2.12 -0.01 -2.37
C ARG A 7 0.63 -0.02 -2.03
N ILE A 8 0.30 0.19 -0.75
CA ILE A 8 -1.08 0.26 -0.28
C ILE A 8 -1.31 1.59 0.41
N VAL A 9 -2.28 2.37 -0.09
CA VAL A 9 -2.71 3.63 0.51
C VAL A 9 -4.04 3.43 1.21
N GLY A 10 -4.07 3.62 2.52
CA GLY A 10 -5.16 3.25 3.41
C GLY A 10 -4.88 1.92 4.10
N THR A 11 -4.54 1.96 5.39
CA THR A 11 -4.20 0.81 6.23
C THR A 11 -5.26 0.52 7.28
N GLY A 12 -6.53 0.63 6.89
CA GLY A 12 -7.65 0.13 7.67
C GLY A 12 -7.74 -1.41 7.65
N LEU A 13 -8.94 -1.94 7.89
CA LEU A 13 -9.18 -3.39 7.88
C LEU A 13 -8.80 -4.03 6.53
N ILE A 14 -9.22 -3.41 5.42
CA ILE A 14 -9.03 -3.96 4.07
C ILE A 14 -7.58 -3.85 3.61
N GLY A 15 -6.98 -2.66 3.67
CA GLY A 15 -5.60 -2.47 3.21
C GLY A 15 -4.59 -3.30 3.99
N THR A 16 -4.74 -3.38 5.32
CA THR A 16 -3.88 -4.24 6.15
C THR A 16 -4.07 -5.73 5.83
N SER A 17 -5.31 -6.18 5.59
CA SER A 17 -5.58 -7.58 5.21
C SER A 17 -4.94 -7.95 3.87
N ILE A 18 -5.00 -7.04 2.89
CA ILE A 18 -4.36 -7.22 1.59
C ILE A 18 -2.83 -7.25 1.76
N GLY A 19 -2.27 -6.30 2.50
CA GLY A 19 -0.83 -6.24 2.78
C GLY A 19 -0.30 -7.51 3.44
N LEU A 20 -1.00 -8.02 4.45
CA LEU A 20 -0.67 -9.30 5.10
C LEU A 20 -0.71 -10.48 4.11
N ALA A 21 -1.71 -10.53 3.24
CA ALA A 21 -1.84 -11.61 2.25
C ALA A 21 -0.72 -11.57 1.19
N LEU A 22 -0.31 -10.37 0.76
CA LEU A 22 0.79 -10.16 -0.19
C LEU A 22 2.14 -10.49 0.45
N ALA A 23 2.39 -10.01 1.67
CA ALA A 23 3.60 -10.32 2.43
C ALA A 23 3.78 -11.82 2.66
N LYS A 24 2.71 -12.54 3.00
CA LYS A 24 2.72 -14.01 3.11
C LYS A 24 3.09 -14.73 1.81
N ARG A 25 2.93 -14.07 0.66
CA ARG A 25 3.32 -14.59 -0.66
C ARG A 25 4.74 -14.18 -1.06
N GLY A 26 5.49 -13.51 -0.16
CA GLY A 26 6.84 -13.02 -0.40
C GLY A 26 6.90 -11.79 -1.31
N ILE A 27 5.80 -11.05 -1.43
CA ILE A 27 5.75 -9.77 -2.17
C ILE A 27 6.11 -8.66 -1.19
N SER A 28 7.01 -7.76 -1.56
CA SER A 28 7.37 -6.61 -0.73
C SER A 28 6.21 -5.62 -0.73
N VAL A 29 5.73 -5.23 0.45
CA VAL A 29 4.63 -4.30 0.60
C VAL A 29 5.12 -3.05 1.33
N ASP A 30 4.83 -1.89 0.75
CA ASP A 30 4.89 -0.60 1.43
C ASP A 30 3.48 -0.10 1.70
N VAL A 31 3.29 0.63 2.80
CA VAL A 31 1.97 1.08 3.22
C VAL A 31 1.98 2.53 3.71
N ASP A 32 0.90 3.23 3.39
CA ASP A 32 0.67 4.61 3.78
C ASP A 32 -0.77 4.81 4.27
N ASP A 33 -0.99 5.75 5.18
CA ASP A 33 -2.32 6.07 5.72
C ASP A 33 -2.33 7.49 6.28
N ALA A 34 -3.49 8.16 6.17
CA ALA A 34 -3.69 9.49 6.75
C ALA A 34 -3.48 9.51 8.28
N SER A 35 -3.67 8.36 8.95
CA SER A 35 -3.31 8.15 10.34
C SER A 35 -1.97 7.45 10.46
N GLU A 36 -0.96 8.20 10.91
CA GLU A 36 0.38 7.66 11.17
C GLU A 36 0.37 6.45 12.12
N LYS A 37 -0.56 6.43 13.08
CA LYS A 37 -0.76 5.30 13.99
C LYS A 37 -1.21 4.03 13.25
N ASN A 38 -2.15 4.16 12.32
CA ASN A 38 -2.63 3.02 11.54
C ASN A 38 -1.53 2.51 10.61
N ALA A 39 -0.83 3.41 9.92
CA ALA A 39 0.28 3.06 9.05
C ALA A 39 1.37 2.32 9.83
N LYS A 40 1.72 2.80 11.02
CA LYS A 40 2.71 2.14 11.89
C LYS A 40 2.25 0.74 12.30
N LEU A 41 1.03 0.61 12.80
CA LEU A 41 0.48 -0.69 13.20
C LEU A 41 0.46 -1.67 12.03
N ALA A 42 0.04 -1.22 10.84
CA ALA A 42 0.02 -2.06 9.65
C ALA A 42 1.43 -2.51 9.25
N ARG A 43 2.43 -1.61 9.27
CA ARG A 43 3.84 -1.98 9.04
C ARG A 43 4.32 -3.04 10.02
N ASP A 44 4.04 -2.84 11.31
CA ASP A 44 4.42 -3.79 12.38
C ASP A 44 3.75 -5.16 12.18
N LEU A 45 2.50 -5.20 11.71
CA LEU A 45 1.76 -6.44 11.44
C LEU A 45 2.21 -7.17 10.17
N ILE A 46 2.47 -6.41 9.10
CA ILE A 46 2.85 -6.96 7.80
C ILE A 46 4.29 -7.50 7.85
N GLY A 47 5.16 -6.85 8.63
CA GLY A 47 6.53 -7.31 8.88
C GLY A 47 7.44 -7.27 7.64
N THR A 48 7.07 -6.50 6.61
CA THR A 48 7.87 -6.37 5.38
C THR A 48 8.89 -5.24 5.51
N ASN A 49 10.07 -5.49 4.96
CA ASN A 49 11.07 -4.45 4.74
C ASN A 49 10.47 -3.43 3.78
N ALA A 50 10.35 -2.17 4.24
CA ALA A 50 10.03 -1.04 3.38
C ALA A 50 10.99 -1.07 2.19
N SER A 51 10.46 -1.42 1.02
CA SER A 51 11.24 -1.42 -0.21
C SER A 51 11.17 -0.01 -0.76
N HIS A 52 12.32 0.62 -0.98
CA HIS A 52 12.39 1.87 -1.76
C HIS A 52 12.27 1.61 -3.27
N ALA A 53 11.86 0.40 -3.66
CA ALA A 53 11.60 0.08 -5.05
C ALA A 53 10.38 0.84 -5.54
N ILE A 54 10.37 1.11 -6.84
CA ILE A 54 9.23 1.69 -7.52
C ILE A 54 8.09 0.64 -7.50
N PRO A 55 6.88 0.97 -7.02
CA PRO A 55 5.78 0.00 -6.97
C PRO A 55 5.29 -0.34 -8.39
N GLU A 56 4.95 -1.60 -8.61
CA GLU A 56 4.34 -2.09 -9.86
C GLU A 56 2.81 -1.97 -9.82
N LEU A 57 2.24 -1.89 -8.63
CA LEU A 57 0.81 -1.80 -8.34
C LEU A 57 0.59 -0.91 -7.12
N VAL A 58 -0.36 0.03 -7.21
CA VAL A 58 -0.83 0.82 -6.08
C VAL A 58 -2.27 0.42 -5.75
N ILE A 59 -2.53 0.08 -4.49
CA ILE A 59 -3.86 -0.26 -4.01
C ILE A 59 -4.37 0.87 -3.13
N VAL A 60 -5.41 1.58 -3.58
CA VAL A 60 -6.08 2.62 -2.81
C VAL A 60 -7.26 2.01 -2.04
N ALA A 61 -7.07 1.82 -0.74
CA ALA A 61 -8.05 1.26 0.21
C ALA A 61 -8.49 2.32 1.25
N THR A 62 -8.73 3.55 0.80
CA THR A 62 -9.19 4.68 1.62
C THR A 62 -10.72 4.85 1.59
N PRO A 63 -11.32 5.64 2.50
CA PRO A 63 -12.75 5.94 2.45
C PRO A 63 -13.18 6.61 1.14
N PRO A 64 -14.42 6.39 0.65
CA PRO A 64 -14.87 6.89 -0.66
C PRO A 64 -14.63 8.38 -0.90
N GLN A 65 -14.79 9.21 0.14
CA GLN A 65 -14.56 10.65 0.06
C GLN A 65 -13.11 11.06 -0.25
N SER A 66 -12.11 10.22 0.01
CA SER A 66 -10.69 10.53 -0.23
C SER A 66 -10.06 9.71 -1.35
N VAL A 67 -10.75 8.71 -1.90
CA VAL A 67 -10.23 7.81 -2.96
C VAL A 67 -9.69 8.59 -4.15
N LEU A 68 -10.46 9.56 -4.69
CA LEU A 68 -10.03 10.29 -5.90
C LEU A 68 -8.80 11.17 -5.66
N ALA A 69 -8.71 11.81 -4.50
CA ALA A 69 -7.57 12.65 -4.15
C ALA A 69 -6.29 11.81 -4.03
N GLN A 70 -6.39 10.68 -3.32
CA GLN A 70 -5.27 9.75 -3.12
C GLN A 70 -4.87 9.05 -4.42
N LEU A 71 -5.84 8.66 -5.25
CA LEU A 71 -5.57 8.07 -6.56
C LEU A 71 -4.79 9.04 -7.45
N LYS A 72 -5.17 10.32 -7.47
CA LYS A 72 -4.48 11.33 -8.27
C LYS A 72 -3.04 11.56 -7.79
N GLU A 73 -2.87 11.71 -6.48
CA GLU A 73 -1.56 11.89 -5.85
C GLU A 73 -0.63 10.70 -6.14
N GLU A 74 -1.13 9.48 -5.98
CA GLU A 74 -0.36 8.27 -6.27
C GLU A 74 -0.08 8.08 -7.76
N PHE A 75 -0.98 8.49 -8.66
CA PHE A 75 -0.72 8.45 -10.10
C PHE A 75 0.37 9.45 -10.51
N GLU A 76 0.41 10.62 -9.90
CA GLU A 76 1.47 11.63 -10.14
C GLU A 76 2.82 11.14 -9.59
N ALA A 77 2.83 10.49 -8.42
CA ALA A 77 4.05 9.98 -7.78
C ALA A 77 4.57 8.67 -8.42
N ASN A 78 3.65 7.81 -8.87
CA ASN A 78 3.94 6.46 -9.37
C ASN A 78 3.30 6.20 -10.74
N PRO A 79 3.63 6.98 -11.80
CA PRO A 79 2.95 6.93 -13.09
C PRO A 79 3.10 5.60 -13.85
N GLN A 80 4.11 4.81 -13.51
CA GLN A 80 4.34 3.47 -14.06
C GLN A 80 3.54 2.36 -13.37
N ALA A 81 3.01 2.63 -12.18
CA ALA A 81 2.24 1.65 -11.43
C ALA A 81 0.82 1.52 -12.00
N ILE A 82 0.27 0.32 -11.92
CA ILE A 82 -1.14 0.06 -12.21
C ILE A 82 -2.01 0.50 -11.04
#